data_AF-A0A839XN01-F1
#
_entry.id   AF-A0A839XN01-F1
#
_cell.length_a   1.000
_cell.length_b   1.000
_cell.length_c   1.000
_cell.angle_alpha   90.00
_cell.angle_beta   90.00
_cell.angle_gamma   90.00
#
_symmetry.space_group_name_H-M   'P 1'
#
loop_
_entity.id
_entity.type
_entity.pdbx_description
1 polymer ?
#
loop_
_entity_poly.entity_id
_entity_poly.type
_entity_poly.pdbx_seq_one_letter_code
_entity_poly.pdbx_strand_id
1 'polypeptide(L)'
;MDPDVEQACHELLLRLSGRLPDNLVWRFRDWLGEGAMSTLARVLPKTLLKHRVDLDQEEYGLLVAGLVPHGADRHQVSSTLGVDAPLESGYTFTASTPNWVNSVDSVAAVIDATLRRRPDVGEVREAWRQERGAGPEGAKRVLLVTATAGLPRLTGELQRLLRVLGDEAPCVEVLPTRFDPPAYHREALANSRFVCAGAADAGRQLVSA
;
A
#
# COMPACT_ATOMS: atom_id res chain seq x y z
N MET A 1 5.69 14.06 -14.83
CA MET A 1 6.76 13.51 -13.98
C MET A 1 7.46 12.43 -14.77
N ASP A 2 8.68 12.08 -14.40
CA ASP A 2 9.32 10.88 -14.95
C ASP A 2 8.58 9.63 -14.42
N PRO A 3 7.98 8.79 -15.30
CA PRO A 3 7.21 7.62 -14.88
C PRO A 3 8.05 6.60 -14.10
N ASP A 4 9.35 6.52 -14.36
CA ASP A 4 10.23 5.58 -13.68
C ASP A 4 10.46 6.02 -12.22
N VAL A 5 10.52 7.33 -11.99
CA VAL A 5 10.65 7.93 -10.65
C VAL A 5 9.36 7.75 -9.84
N GLU A 6 8.20 7.97 -10.45
CA GLU A 6 6.89 7.70 -9.82
C GLU A 6 6.78 6.23 -9.41
N GLN A 7 7.14 5.33 -10.33
CA GLN A 7 7.08 3.89 -10.10
C GLN A 7 8.01 3.45 -8.98
N ALA A 8 9.25 3.96 -8.93
CA ALA A 8 10.19 3.65 -7.86
C ALA A 8 9.68 4.09 -6.48
N CYS A 9 9.10 5.29 -6.40
CA CYS A 9 8.48 5.79 -5.16
C CYS A 9 7.25 4.99 -4.74
N HIS A 10 6.42 4.61 -5.71
CA HIS A 10 5.24 3.78 -5.45
C HIS A 10 5.64 2.43 -4.88
N GLU A 11 6.61 1.77 -5.51
CA GLU A 11 7.11 0.48 -5.04
C GLU A 11 7.72 0.58 -3.64
N LEU A 12 8.53 1.61 -3.37
CA LEU A 12 9.06 1.84 -2.03
C LEU A 12 7.93 1.98 -1.00
N LEU A 13 6.89 2.77 -1.29
CA LEU A 13 5.75 2.95 -0.39
C LEU A 13 4.91 1.68 -0.22
N LEU A 14 4.89 0.77 -1.19
CA LEU A 14 4.36 -0.58 -1.00
C LEU A 14 5.23 -1.33 0.00
N ARG A 15 6.55 -1.41 -0.21
CA ARG A 15 7.47 -2.15 0.69
C ARG A 15 7.49 -1.65 2.13
N LEU A 16 7.18 -0.37 2.36
CA LEU A 16 7.04 0.22 3.69
C LEU A 16 5.73 -0.12 4.42
N SER A 17 4.80 -0.84 3.77
CA SER A 17 3.52 -1.24 4.38
C SER A 17 3.73 -2.13 5.59
N GLY A 18 3.06 -1.80 6.69
CA GLY A 18 3.23 -2.51 7.97
C GLY A 18 4.53 -2.18 8.71
N ARG A 19 5.41 -1.34 8.15
CA ARG A 19 6.65 -0.88 8.80
C ARG A 19 6.53 0.56 9.31
N LEU A 20 5.58 1.31 8.78
CA LEU A 20 5.20 2.65 9.22
C LEU A 20 3.74 2.67 9.67
N PRO A 21 3.38 3.57 10.60
CA PRO A 21 1.99 3.85 10.95
C PRO A 21 1.13 4.20 9.72
N ASP A 22 -0.09 3.65 9.64
CA ASP A 22 -0.98 3.84 8.48
C ASP A 22 -1.26 5.32 8.20
N ASN A 23 -1.42 6.13 9.26
CA ASN A 23 -1.68 7.57 9.17
C ASN A 23 -0.57 8.34 8.43
N LEU A 24 0.65 7.81 8.38
CA LEU A 24 1.78 8.34 7.62
C LEU A 24 1.81 7.76 6.20
N VAL A 25 1.69 6.44 6.07
CA VAL A 25 1.74 5.75 4.77
C VAL A 25 0.66 6.26 3.83
N TRP A 26 -0.59 6.42 4.31
CA TRP A 26 -1.66 6.90 3.43
C TRP A 26 -1.37 8.32 2.93
N ARG A 27 -0.81 9.18 3.78
CA ARG A 27 -0.48 10.56 3.41
C ARG A 27 0.66 10.63 2.40
N PHE A 28 1.65 9.76 2.51
CA PHE A 28 2.73 9.67 1.52
C PHE A 28 2.23 9.20 0.16
N ARG A 29 1.29 8.24 0.14
CA ARG A 29 0.65 7.77 -1.09
C ARG A 29 -0.26 8.82 -1.72
N ASP A 30 -1.02 9.56 -0.90
CA ASP A 30 -1.84 10.68 -1.37
C ASP A 30 -0.96 11.78 -2.00
N TRP A 31 0.15 12.16 -1.36
CA TRP A 31 1.13 13.08 -1.95
C TRP A 31 1.73 12.57 -3.25
N LEU A 32 2.08 11.28 -3.34
CA LEU A 32 2.59 10.70 -4.58
C LEU A 32 1.52 10.73 -5.69
N GLY A 33 0.26 10.39 -5.37
CA GLY A 33 -0.86 10.44 -6.30
C GLY A 33 -1.18 11.85 -6.81
N GLU A 34 -0.99 12.88 -5.98
CA GLU A 34 -1.13 14.30 -6.34
C GLU A 34 0.14 14.90 -6.98
N GLY A 35 1.21 14.12 -7.13
CA GLY A 35 2.47 14.56 -7.71
C GLY A 35 3.31 15.49 -6.82
N ALA A 36 3.05 15.52 -5.51
CA ALA A 36 3.75 16.34 -4.52
C ALA A 36 5.12 15.76 -4.11
N MET A 37 5.96 15.42 -5.10
CA MET A 37 7.24 14.75 -4.91
C MET A 37 8.24 15.51 -4.06
N SER A 38 8.30 16.84 -4.17
CA SER A 38 9.21 17.66 -3.38
C SER A 38 8.88 17.61 -1.89
N THR A 39 7.60 17.49 -1.55
CA THR A 39 7.15 17.27 -0.17
C THR A 39 7.55 15.89 0.31
N LEU A 40 7.33 14.85 -0.51
CA LEU A 40 7.71 13.48 -0.18
C LEU A 40 9.23 13.36 0.03
N ALA A 41 10.03 13.94 -0.86
CA ALA A 41 11.49 13.95 -0.80
C ALA A 41 12.04 14.60 0.49
N ARG A 42 11.32 15.58 1.03
CA ARG A 42 11.70 16.26 2.29
C ARG A 42 11.28 15.50 3.54
N VAL A 43 10.13 14.82 3.50
CA VAL A 43 9.47 14.28 4.69
C VAL A 43 9.74 12.79 4.89
N LEU A 44 9.80 12.00 3.81
CA LEU A 44 9.92 10.55 3.91
C LEU A 44 11.24 10.12 4.58
N PRO A 45 12.44 10.60 4.17
CA PRO A 45 13.69 10.19 4.81
C PRO A 45 13.72 10.49 6.32
N LYS A 46 13.24 11.67 6.72
CA LYS A 46 13.15 12.07 8.13
C LYS A 46 12.20 11.17 8.92
N THR A 47 11.09 10.78 8.29
CA THR A 47 10.12 9.87 8.89
C THR A 47 10.72 8.49 9.11
N LEU A 48 11.44 7.96 8.12
CA LEU A 48 12.12 6.66 8.24
C LEU A 48 13.10 6.66 9.41
N LEU A 49 13.96 7.69 9.51
CA LEU A 49 14.90 7.83 10.63
C LEU A 49 14.18 7.96 11.98
N LYS A 50 13.13 8.78 12.05
CA LYS A 50 12.34 8.99 13.27
C LYS A 50 11.71 7.68 13.77
N HIS A 51 11.20 6.86 12.86
CA HIS A 51 10.55 5.59 13.17
C HIS A 51 11.51 4.40 13.20
N ARG A 52 12.82 4.63 13.01
CA ARG A 52 13.87 3.60 12.93
C ARG A 52 13.54 2.51 11.92
N VAL A 53 13.09 2.93 10.74
CA VAL A 53 12.80 2.04 9.63
C VAL A 53 14.03 1.95 8.75
N ASP A 54 14.71 0.82 8.87
CA ASP A 54 15.96 0.52 8.17
C ASP A 54 15.69 -0.07 6.79
N LEU A 55 16.19 0.54 5.73
CA LEU A 55 15.99 0.05 4.36
C LEU A 55 17.05 -0.99 4.00
N ASP A 56 16.65 -2.02 3.28
CA ASP A 56 17.60 -2.90 2.60
C ASP A 56 18.22 -2.20 1.36
N GLN A 57 19.14 -2.90 0.68
CA GLN A 57 19.84 -2.36 -0.47
C GLN A 57 18.92 -2.04 -1.66
N GLU A 58 17.86 -2.82 -1.85
CA GLU A 58 16.89 -2.65 -2.94
C GLU A 58 15.97 -1.47 -2.65
N GLU A 59 15.41 -1.41 -1.44
CA GLU A 59 14.58 -0.31 -0.94
C GLU A 59 15.35 1.01 -0.93
N TYR A 60 16.62 1.00 -0.54
CA TYR A 60 17.49 2.16 -0.62
C TYR A 60 17.70 2.62 -2.07
N GLY A 61 17.87 1.68 -3.00
CA GLY A 61 17.92 1.98 -4.44
C GLY A 61 16.66 2.70 -4.93
N LEU A 62 15.48 2.22 -4.53
CA LEU A 62 14.19 2.85 -4.83
C LEU A 62 14.08 4.25 -4.21
N LEU A 63 14.52 4.43 -2.96
CA LEU A 63 14.53 5.73 -2.27
C LEU A 63 15.42 6.74 -3.00
N VAL A 64 16.63 6.33 -3.41
CA VAL A 64 17.57 7.19 -4.15
C VAL A 64 17.00 7.57 -5.51
N ALA A 65 16.54 6.59 -6.30
CA ALA A 65 15.97 6.83 -7.62
C ALA A 65 14.73 7.72 -7.55
N GLY A 66 13.89 7.51 -6.53
CA GLY A 66 12.64 8.19 -6.32
C GLY A 66 12.76 9.63 -5.79
N LEU A 67 13.61 9.88 -4.80
CA LEU A 67 13.55 11.14 -4.04
C LEU A 67 14.72 12.10 -4.30
N VAL A 68 15.90 11.59 -4.64
CA VAL A 68 17.08 12.44 -4.88
C VAL A 68 16.88 13.39 -6.07
N PRO A 69 16.28 12.97 -7.21
CA PRO A 69 15.94 13.89 -8.29
C PRO A 69 15.01 15.05 -7.87
N HIS A 70 14.26 14.87 -6.78
CA HIS A 70 13.32 15.85 -6.24
C HIS A 70 13.85 16.61 -5.01
N GLY A 71 15.16 16.56 -4.76
CA GLY A 71 15.83 17.38 -3.76
C GLY A 71 15.87 16.78 -2.36
N ALA A 72 15.78 15.46 -2.23
CA ALA A 72 16.06 14.80 -0.95
C ALA A 72 17.51 15.03 -0.51
N ASP A 73 17.68 15.21 0.80
CA ASP A 73 19.00 15.34 1.42
C ASP A 73 19.73 13.99 1.35
N ARG A 74 20.86 13.95 0.64
CA ARG A 74 21.66 12.74 0.43
C ARG A 74 22.19 12.15 1.73
N HIS A 75 22.51 12.97 2.72
CA HIS A 75 22.97 12.48 4.01
C HIS A 75 21.83 11.77 4.73
N GLN A 76 20.63 12.36 4.77
CA GLN A 76 19.46 11.72 5.37
C GLN A 76 19.09 10.43 4.66
N VAL A 77 19.12 10.41 3.33
CA VAL A 77 18.90 9.22 2.52
C VAL A 77 19.94 8.14 2.85
N SER A 78 21.23 8.48 2.89
CA SER A 78 22.28 7.50 3.22
C SER A 78 22.14 6.90 4.62
N SER A 79 21.60 7.65 5.57
CA SER A 79 21.39 7.19 6.95
C SER A 79 20.20 6.24 7.12
N THR A 80 19.35 6.05 6.11
CA THR A 80 18.24 5.09 6.18
C THR A 80 18.66 3.68 5.77
N LEU A 81 19.86 3.49 5.20
CA LEU A 81 20.34 2.17 4.84
C LEU A 81 20.66 1.37 6.10
N GLY A 82 19.93 0.29 6.31
CA GLY A 82 20.09 -0.64 7.42
C GLY A 82 21.26 -1.61 7.22
N VAL A 83 21.75 -2.17 8.33
CA VAL A 83 22.75 -3.26 8.32
C VAL A 83 22.07 -4.62 8.59
N ASP A 84 20.84 -4.62 9.10
CA ASP A 84 20.13 -5.82 9.57
C ASP A 84 18.97 -6.24 8.65
N ALA A 85 18.61 -7.53 8.74
CA ALA A 85 17.55 -8.14 7.95
C ALA A 85 16.16 -7.56 8.27
N PRO A 86 15.23 -7.53 7.29
CA PRO A 86 13.90 -6.98 7.49
C PRO A 86 13.14 -7.69 8.61
N LEU A 87 12.52 -6.90 9.51
CA LEU A 87 11.65 -7.40 10.57
C LEU A 87 10.47 -8.17 9.97
N GLU A 88 10.14 -9.34 10.55
CA GLU A 88 8.92 -10.06 10.23
C GLU A 88 7.68 -9.18 10.48
N SER A 89 6.62 -9.40 9.69
CA SER A 89 5.41 -8.59 9.84
C SER A 89 4.80 -8.78 11.23
N GLY A 90 4.66 -7.69 11.98
CA GLY A 90 3.97 -7.67 13.27
C GLY A 90 2.45 -7.87 13.18
N TYR A 91 1.95 -8.27 12.00
CA TYR A 91 0.52 -8.38 11.71
C TYR A 91 0.11 -9.80 11.34
N THR A 92 -1.19 -10.07 11.44
CA THR A 92 -1.88 -11.23 10.87
C THR A 92 -3.05 -10.75 10.01
N PHE A 93 -3.52 -11.60 9.10
CA PHE A 93 -4.58 -11.25 8.15
C PHE A 93 -5.72 -12.27 8.16
N THR A 94 -6.96 -11.79 7.99
CA THR A 94 -8.16 -12.63 7.87
C THR A 94 -9.03 -12.17 6.71
N ALA A 95 -9.71 -13.11 6.05
CA ALA A 95 -10.56 -12.80 4.89
C ALA A 95 -11.89 -12.14 5.26
N SER A 96 -12.29 -12.17 6.54
CA SER A 96 -13.52 -11.60 7.06
C SER A 96 -13.23 -10.70 8.26
N THR A 97 -14.12 -9.72 8.49
CA THR A 97 -14.09 -8.95 9.72
C THR A 97 -14.33 -9.88 10.91
N PRO A 98 -13.63 -9.69 12.04
CA PRO A 98 -13.97 -10.41 13.26
C PRO A 98 -15.36 -10.07 13.81
N ASN A 99 -15.89 -8.88 13.48
CA ASN A 99 -17.04 -8.28 14.16
C ASN A 99 -18.32 -8.16 13.30
N TRP A 100 -18.39 -8.69 12.08
CA TRP A 100 -19.67 -8.66 11.35
C TRP A 100 -20.63 -9.75 11.81
N VAL A 101 -21.63 -9.30 12.54
CA VAL A 101 -22.93 -9.97 12.62
C VAL A 101 -23.91 -9.10 11.81
N ASN A 102 -24.32 -9.58 10.63
CA ASN A 102 -25.50 -9.15 9.85
C ASN A 102 -25.58 -7.71 9.30
N SER A 103 -24.47 -6.98 9.10
CA SER A 103 -24.47 -5.67 8.42
C SER A 103 -24.04 -5.77 6.95
N VAL A 104 -24.67 -4.98 6.06
CA VAL A 104 -24.29 -4.88 4.64
C VAL A 104 -22.98 -4.11 4.52
N ASP A 105 -22.01 -4.70 3.82
CA ASP A 105 -20.73 -4.07 3.52
C ASP A 105 -20.86 -2.96 2.46
N SER A 106 -21.24 -1.77 2.92
CA SER A 106 -21.40 -0.61 2.04
C SER A 106 -20.08 -0.22 1.36
N VAL A 107 -18.94 -0.47 1.99
CA VAL A 107 -17.63 -0.14 1.41
C VAL A 107 -17.31 -1.08 0.25
N ALA A 108 -17.45 -2.41 0.41
CA ALA A 108 -17.20 -3.31 -0.72
C ALA A 108 -18.18 -3.07 -1.88
N ALA A 109 -19.44 -2.71 -1.60
CA ALA A 109 -20.40 -2.36 -2.65
C ALA A 109 -19.96 -1.12 -3.45
N VAL A 110 -19.47 -0.08 -2.77
CA VAL A 110 -18.96 1.13 -3.43
C VAL A 110 -17.68 0.84 -4.21
N ILE A 111 -16.76 0.03 -3.65
CA ILE A 111 -15.53 -0.37 -4.35
C ILE A 111 -15.85 -1.18 -5.61
N ASP A 112 -16.76 -2.17 -5.51
CA ASP A 112 -17.23 -2.92 -6.67
C ASP A 112 -17.81 -2.00 -7.74
N ALA A 113 -18.72 -1.10 -7.37
CA ALA A 113 -19.31 -0.16 -8.31
C ALA A 113 -18.28 0.78 -8.97
N THR A 114 -17.23 1.16 -8.22
CA THR A 114 -16.18 2.09 -8.70
C THR A 114 -15.18 1.41 -9.63
N LEU A 115 -14.80 0.16 -9.36
CA LEU A 115 -13.68 -0.51 -10.03
C LEU A 115 -14.12 -1.55 -11.06
N ARG A 116 -15.36 -2.03 -10.99
CA ARG A 116 -15.88 -3.01 -11.95
C ARG A 116 -15.75 -2.48 -13.37
N ARG A 117 -15.15 -3.30 -14.25
CA ARG A 117 -14.89 -3.00 -15.68
C ARG A 117 -13.94 -1.83 -15.97
N ARG A 118 -13.22 -1.29 -14.97
CA ARG A 118 -12.20 -0.27 -15.21
C ARG A 118 -11.00 -0.90 -15.96
N PRO A 119 -10.55 -0.33 -17.10
CA PRO A 119 -9.65 -1.00 -18.05
C PRO A 119 -8.21 -1.17 -17.54
N ASP A 120 -7.78 -0.33 -16.59
CA ASP A 120 -6.47 -0.34 -15.95
C ASP A 120 -6.42 -1.21 -14.69
N VAL A 121 -7.57 -1.76 -14.25
CA VAL A 121 -7.71 -2.51 -13.01
C VAL A 121 -7.92 -3.99 -13.31
N GLY A 122 -7.17 -4.84 -12.60
CA GLY A 122 -7.32 -6.29 -12.60
C GLY A 122 -8.22 -6.75 -11.46
N GLU A 123 -7.69 -7.65 -10.64
CA GLU A 123 -8.36 -8.17 -9.45
C GLU A 123 -8.34 -7.18 -8.28
N VAL A 124 -9.48 -7.09 -7.59
CA VAL A 124 -9.65 -6.35 -6.33
C VAL A 124 -10.00 -7.34 -5.22
N ARG A 125 -9.18 -7.33 -4.17
CA ARG A 125 -9.31 -8.20 -3.00
C ARG A 125 -9.29 -7.36 -1.72
N GLU A 126 -9.84 -7.90 -0.65
CA GLU A 126 -9.73 -7.29 0.67
C GLU A 126 -9.29 -8.30 1.73
N ALA A 127 -8.49 -7.84 2.67
CA ALA A 127 -8.12 -8.56 3.88
C ALA A 127 -8.32 -7.67 5.11
N TRP A 128 -8.39 -8.29 6.27
CA TRP A 128 -8.49 -7.63 7.56
C TRP A 128 -7.21 -7.88 8.34
N ARG A 129 -6.41 -6.84 8.51
CA ARG A 129 -5.14 -6.85 9.21
C ARG A 129 -5.36 -6.62 10.70
N GLN A 130 -4.69 -7.40 11.54
CA GLN A 130 -4.67 -7.22 13.00
C GLN A 130 -3.22 -7.21 13.47
N GLU A 131 -2.90 -6.38 14.47
CA GLU A 131 -1.61 -6.50 15.16
C GLU A 131 -1.55 -7.85 15.88
N ARG A 132 -0.40 -8.53 15.78
CA ARG A 132 -0.22 -9.84 16.40
C ARG A 132 -0.30 -9.69 17.92
N GLY A 133 -1.25 -10.40 18.53
CA GLY A 133 -1.53 -10.32 19.97
C GLY A 133 -2.51 -9.21 20.37
N ALA A 134 -2.98 -8.39 19.42
CA ALA A 134 -4.08 -7.46 19.66
C ALA A 134 -5.44 -8.17 19.53
N GLY A 135 -6.46 -7.64 20.22
CA GLY A 135 -7.84 -8.11 20.12
C GLY A 135 -8.54 -7.68 18.81
N PRO A 136 -9.75 -8.21 18.55
CA PRO A 136 -10.48 -8.00 17.29
C PRO A 136 -10.92 -6.54 17.04
N GLU A 137 -10.95 -5.70 18.08
CA GLU A 137 -11.37 -4.30 18.01
C GLU A 137 -10.39 -3.42 17.20
N GLY A 138 -9.18 -3.89 16.93
CA GLY A 138 -8.15 -3.19 16.15
C GLY A 138 -8.03 -3.62 14.69
N ALA A 139 -8.98 -4.41 14.16
CA ALA A 139 -8.88 -4.92 12.79
C ALA A 139 -8.99 -3.81 11.73
N LYS A 140 -8.00 -3.73 10.85
CA LYS A 140 -7.89 -2.74 9.79
C LYS A 140 -8.14 -3.37 8.42
N ARG A 141 -9.09 -2.82 7.64
CA ARG A 141 -9.29 -3.23 6.24
C ARG A 141 -8.06 -2.85 5.41
N VAL A 142 -7.57 -3.79 4.62
CA VAL A 142 -6.54 -3.61 3.59
C VAL A 142 -7.14 -3.95 2.24
N LEU A 143 -7.18 -2.98 1.34
CA LEU A 143 -7.67 -3.15 -0.03
C LEU A 143 -6.47 -3.42 -0.95
N LEU A 144 -6.46 -4.59 -1.58
CA LEU A 144 -5.41 -5.04 -2.50
C LEU A 144 -5.97 -4.94 -3.93
N VAL A 145 -5.32 -4.15 -4.78
CA VAL A 145 -5.78 -3.90 -6.16
C VAL A 145 -4.64 -4.17 -7.11
N THR A 146 -4.81 -5.06 -8.08
CA THR A 146 -3.84 -5.18 -9.18
C THR A 146 -4.19 -4.17 -10.27
N ALA A 147 -3.18 -3.49 -10.83
CA ALA A 147 -3.39 -2.52 -11.90
C ALA A 147 -2.23 -2.53 -12.91
N THR A 148 -2.54 -2.15 -14.15
CA THR A 148 -1.57 -2.10 -15.25
C THR A 148 -0.97 -0.70 -15.46
N ALA A 149 -1.61 0.35 -14.93
CA ALA A 149 -1.20 1.73 -15.13
C ALA A 149 -1.73 2.64 -14.00
N GLY A 150 -1.18 3.85 -13.91
CA GLY A 150 -1.69 4.90 -13.02
C GLY A 150 -1.63 4.58 -11.53
N LEU A 151 -0.72 3.71 -11.09
CA LEU A 151 -0.74 3.08 -9.77
C LEU A 151 -0.82 4.09 -8.61
N PRO A 152 0.01 5.16 -8.56
CA PRO A 152 -0.08 6.11 -7.46
C PRO A 152 -1.37 6.93 -7.46
N ARG A 153 -1.86 7.29 -8.65
CA ARG A 153 -3.10 8.06 -8.82
C ARG A 153 -4.31 7.24 -8.39
N LEU A 154 -4.37 5.98 -8.82
CA LEU A 154 -5.40 5.04 -8.40
C LEU A 154 -5.38 4.81 -6.89
N THR A 155 -4.18 4.73 -6.30
CA THR A 155 -4.02 4.62 -4.84
C THR A 155 -4.64 5.81 -4.12
N GLY A 156 -4.27 7.04 -4.51
CA GLY A 156 -4.81 8.26 -3.91
C GLY A 156 -6.32 8.42 -4.11
N GLU A 157 -6.83 8.10 -5.30
CA GLU A 157 -8.27 8.10 -5.62
C GLU A 157 -9.06 7.21 -4.65
N LEU A 158 -8.63 5.96 -4.49
CA LEU A 158 -9.28 4.99 -3.62
C LEU A 158 -9.13 5.35 -2.14
N GLN A 159 -7.99 5.90 -1.72
CA GLN A 159 -7.82 6.38 -0.35
C GLN A 159 -8.80 7.51 -0.02
N ARG A 160 -8.95 8.49 -0.91
CA ARG A 160 -9.93 9.58 -0.72
C ARG A 160 -11.36 9.07 -0.69
N LEU A 161 -11.69 8.10 -1.54
CA LEU A 161 -13.00 7.43 -1.51
C LEU A 161 -13.25 6.77 -0.15
N LEU A 162 -12.30 5.98 0.37
CA LEU A 162 -12.44 5.33 1.67
C LEU A 162 -12.53 6.34 2.82
N ARG A 163 -11.84 7.49 2.74
CA ARG A 163 -11.99 8.58 3.70
C ARG A 163 -13.40 9.16 3.73
N VAL A 164 -14.02 9.35 2.57
CA VAL A 164 -15.43 9.80 2.48
C VAL A 164 -16.36 8.79 3.14
N LEU A 165 -16.02 7.50 3.10
CA LEU A 165 -16.75 6.42 3.76
C LEU A 165 -16.40 6.25 5.25
N GLY A 166 -15.56 7.13 5.82
CA GLY A 166 -15.24 7.17 7.25
C GLY A 166 -13.93 6.52 7.67
N ASP A 167 -13.11 6.02 6.73
CA ASP A 167 -11.78 5.51 7.09
C ASP A 167 -10.76 6.66 7.20
N GLU A 168 -10.30 6.96 8.42
CA GLU A 168 -9.37 8.07 8.66
C GLU A 168 -7.95 7.86 8.12
N ALA A 169 -7.52 6.61 7.96
CA ALA A 169 -6.17 6.22 7.54
C ALA A 169 -6.22 4.99 6.62
N PRO A 170 -6.75 5.13 5.39
CA PRO A 170 -7.07 3.99 4.53
C PRO A 170 -5.83 3.24 4.03
N CYS A 171 -5.87 1.91 4.18
CA CYS A 171 -4.85 1.00 3.66
C CYS A 171 -5.25 0.51 2.26
N VAL A 172 -4.76 1.20 1.23
CA VAL A 172 -4.93 0.81 -0.17
C VAL A 172 -3.57 0.45 -0.75
N GLU A 173 -3.47 -0.76 -1.30
CA GLU A 173 -2.27 -1.37 -1.85
C GLU A 173 -2.51 -1.65 -3.34
N VAL A 174 -2.15 -0.70 -4.22
CA VAL A 174 -2.23 -0.92 -5.68
C VAL A 174 -0.94 -1.57 -6.17
N LEU A 175 -1.01 -2.86 -6.51
CA LEU A 175 0.11 -3.69 -6.89
C LEU A 175 0.34 -3.68 -8.42
N PRO A 176 1.58 -3.49 -8.90
CA PRO A 176 1.94 -3.71 -10.29
C PRO A 176 1.73 -5.18 -10.67
N THR A 177 1.45 -5.46 -11.95
CA THR A 177 1.31 -6.85 -12.45
C THR A 177 2.61 -7.65 -12.37
N ARG A 178 3.77 -6.99 -12.41
CA ARG A 178 5.10 -7.60 -12.28
C ARG A 178 5.77 -7.05 -11.04
N PHE A 179 5.30 -7.54 -9.89
CA PHE A 179 5.79 -7.16 -8.57
C PHE A 179 6.14 -8.43 -7.82
N ASP A 180 7.29 -8.46 -7.15
CA ASP A 180 7.57 -9.49 -6.15
C ASP A 180 7.06 -9.00 -4.79
N PRO A 181 5.88 -9.44 -4.34
CA PRO A 181 5.27 -8.92 -3.13
C PRO A 181 6.12 -9.25 -1.89
N PRO A 182 6.42 -8.26 -1.02
CA PRO A 182 6.97 -8.51 0.30
C PRO A 182 6.11 -9.45 1.13
N ALA A 183 6.67 -10.00 2.23
CA ALA A 183 5.96 -10.92 3.12
C ALA A 183 4.59 -10.39 3.56
N TYR A 184 4.51 -9.09 3.90
CA TYR A 184 3.27 -8.39 4.22
C TYR A 184 2.18 -8.59 3.16
N HIS A 185 2.47 -8.30 1.89
CA HIS A 185 1.49 -8.43 0.81
C HIS A 185 1.19 -9.89 0.47
N ARG A 186 2.18 -10.79 0.54
CA ARG A 186 1.95 -12.23 0.34
C ARG A 186 0.96 -12.78 1.36
N GLU A 187 1.15 -12.46 2.64
CA GLU A 187 0.23 -12.88 3.70
C GLU A 187 -1.16 -12.24 3.55
N ALA A 188 -1.21 -10.95 3.21
CA ALA A 188 -2.47 -10.24 2.97
C ALA A 188 -3.25 -10.86 1.81
N LEU A 189 -2.58 -11.15 0.69
CA LEU A 189 -3.17 -11.80 -0.49
C LEU A 189 -3.65 -13.20 -0.15
N ALA A 190 -2.82 -14.02 0.52
CA ALA A 190 -3.17 -15.38 0.92
C ALA A 190 -4.42 -15.44 1.82
N ASN A 191 -4.64 -14.42 2.64
CA ASN A 191 -5.76 -14.34 3.58
C ASN A 191 -6.82 -13.30 3.17
N SER A 192 -6.92 -12.98 1.88
CA SER A 192 -7.90 -12.02 1.36
C SER A 192 -9.08 -12.71 0.69
N ARG A 193 -10.25 -12.05 0.69
CA ARG A 193 -11.40 -12.42 -0.14
C ARG A 193 -11.46 -11.58 -1.41
N PHE A 194 -11.99 -12.19 -2.47
CA PHE A 194 -12.32 -11.49 -3.71
C PHE A 194 -13.46 -10.48 -3.51
N VAL A 195 -13.33 -9.29 -4.10
CA VAL A 195 -14.38 -8.26 -4.11
C VAL A 195 -14.96 -8.13 -5.51
N CYS A 196 -14.12 -7.78 -6.49
CA CYS A 196 -14.52 -7.59 -7.87
C CYS A 196 -13.32 -7.69 -8.82
N ALA A 197 -13.58 -7.59 -10.11
CA ALA A 197 -12.55 -7.47 -11.14
C ALA A 197 -12.87 -6.29 -12.07
N GLY A 198 -11.81 -5.57 -12.45
CA GLY A 198 -11.84 -4.62 -13.56
C GLY A 198 -11.85 -5.34 -14.91
N ALA A 199 -11.45 -4.62 -15.96
CA ALA A 199 -11.39 -5.16 -17.32
C ALA A 199 -9.96 -5.49 -17.79
N ALA A 200 -8.93 -5.18 -16.99
CA ALA A 200 -7.58 -5.58 -17.30
C ALA A 200 -7.39 -7.08 -17.05
N ASP A 201 -6.71 -7.77 -17.96
CA ASP A 201 -6.15 -9.10 -17.69
C ASP A 201 -4.85 -8.97 -16.89
N ALA A 202 -4.95 -8.32 -15.73
CA ALA A 202 -3.86 -8.16 -14.78
C ALA A 202 -3.83 -9.41 -13.90
N GLY A 203 -3.09 -10.42 -14.38
CA GLY A 203 -2.72 -11.67 -13.70
C GLY A 203 -3.59 -12.05 -12.50
N ARG A 204 -4.61 -12.89 -12.72
CA ARG A 204 -5.35 -13.56 -11.64
C ARG A 204 -4.35 -14.26 -10.71
N GLN A 205 -4.10 -13.71 -9.52
CA GLN A 205 -3.44 -14.46 -8.46
C GLN A 205 -4.51 -15.36 -7.84
N LEU A 206 -4.68 -16.54 -8.45
CA LEU A 206 -5.49 -17.62 -7.88
C LEU A 206 -4.83 -18.08 -6.57
N VAL A 207 -5.18 -17.42 -5.48
CA VAL A 207 -5.02 -17.99 -4.14
C VAL A 207 -5.98 -19.17 -4.07
N SER A 208 -5.46 -20.39 -3.91
CA SER A 208 -6.32 -21.58 -3.79
C SER A 208 -7.19 -21.45 -2.54
N ALA A 209 -8.46 -21.80 -2.68
CA ALA A 209 -9.45 -21.88 -1.61
C ALA A 209 -9.02 -22.80 -0.46
#